data_AF-A0A8T4I0L8-F1
#
_entry.id   AF-A0A8T4I0L8-F1
#
_cell.length_a   1.000
_cell.length_b   1.000
_cell.length_c   1.000
_cell.angle_alpha   90.00
_cell.angle_beta   90.00
_cell.angle_gamma   90.00
#
_symmetry.space_group_name_H-M   'P 1'
#
loop_
_entity.id
_entity.type
_entity.pdbx_description
1 polymer ?
#
loop_
_entity_poly.entity_id
_entity_poly.type
_entity_poly.pdbx_seq_one_letter_code
_entity_poly.pdbx_strand_id
1 'polypeptide(L)' 'PFYCDGCPRCLHRDNPPTNGITAGGSLTAAYRCGACRHLWTCTWAIVPGRVLPPPPAIRLEGEAA' A
#
# COMPACT_ATOMS: atom_id res chain seq x y z
N PRO A 1 1.37 -2.60 5.05
CA PRO A 1 0.40 -3.69 4.74
C PRO A 1 0.55 -4.12 3.27
N PHE A 2 0.18 -5.36 2.93
CA PHE A 2 0.34 -5.87 1.57
C PHE A 2 -0.52 -5.07 0.57
N TYR A 3 0.09 -4.70 -0.56
CA TYR A 3 -0.57 -4.01 -1.67
C TYR A 3 -1.22 -2.67 -1.29
N CYS A 4 -0.70 -1.98 -0.26
CA CYS A 4 -1.11 -0.60 0.03
C CYS A 4 -0.52 0.38 -0.99
N ASP A 5 -1.26 1.45 -1.26
CA ASP A 5 -0.85 2.47 -2.22
C ASP A 5 -1.08 3.91 -1.73
N GLY A 6 -0.36 4.84 -2.35
CA GLY A 6 -0.53 6.27 -2.18
C GLY A 6 -1.66 6.82 -3.05
N CYS A 7 -2.49 7.70 -2.50
CA CYS A 7 -3.50 8.38 -3.28
C CYS A 7 -2.83 9.31 -4.30
N PRO A 8 -3.08 9.17 -5.61
CA PRO A 8 -2.45 10.00 -6.64
C PRO A 8 -2.94 11.45 -6.60
N ARG A 9 -4.02 11.74 -5.87
CA ARG A 9 -4.62 13.08 -5.76
C ARG A 9 -4.07 13.89 -4.60
N CYS A 10 -4.11 13.35 -3.38
CA CYS A 10 -3.73 14.09 -2.17
C CYS A 10 -2.46 13.57 -1.50
N LEU A 11 -1.78 12.59 -2.11
CA LEU A 11 -0.54 11.98 -1.64
C LEU A 11 -0.62 11.31 -0.25
N HIS A 12 -1.82 11.17 0.30
CA HIS A 12 -2.06 10.36 1.50
C HIS A 12 -1.66 8.91 1.22
N ARG A 13 -0.76 8.36 2.03
CA ARG A 13 -0.14 7.04 1.82
C ARG A 13 -0.93 5.93 2.51
N ASP A 14 -0.47 4.70 2.33
CA ASP A 14 -0.91 3.52 3.07
C ASP A 14 -2.41 3.20 2.95
N ASN A 15 -3.03 3.54 1.82
CA ASN A 15 -4.44 3.18 1.59
C ASN A 15 -4.51 1.68 1.24
N PRO A 16 -5.21 0.86 2.03
CA PRO A 16 -5.40 -0.55 1.70
C PRO A 16 -6.38 -0.68 0.52
N PRO A 17 -6.28 -1.76 -0.26
CA PRO A 17 -7.24 -2.05 -1.30
C PRO A 17 -8.62 -2.33 -0.70
N THR A 18 -9.68 -1.84 -1.34
CA THR A 18 -11.08 -2.10 -0.93
C THR A 18 -11.62 -3.40 -1.54
N ASN A 19 -11.13 -3.77 -2.71
CA ASN A 19 -11.41 -5.02 -3.40
C ASN A 19 -10.26 -5.34 -4.37
N GLY A 20 -10.25 -6.54 -4.95
CA GLY A 20 -9.30 -6.88 -6.00
C GLY A 20 -9.63 -8.18 -6.71
N ILE A 21 -9.04 -8.34 -7.89
CA ILE A 21 -9.15 -9.52 -8.75
C ILE A 21 -7.75 -10.01 -9.07
N THR A 22 -7.52 -11.30 -8.90
CA THR A 22 -6.25 -11.96 -9.23
C THR A 22 -6.36 -12.70 -10.56
N ALA A 23 -5.42 -12.46 -11.46
CA ALA A 23 -5.32 -13.17 -12.74
C ALA A 23 -3.86 -13.28 -13.17
N GLY A 24 -3.43 -14.48 -13.60
CA GLY A 24 -2.11 -14.67 -14.23
C GLY A 24 -0.91 -14.17 -13.42
N GLY A 25 -0.93 -14.32 -12.08
CA GLY A 25 0.16 -13.83 -11.24
C GLY A 25 0.17 -12.31 -11.02
N SER A 26 -0.95 -11.63 -11.28
CA SER A 26 -1.14 -10.22 -10.94
C SER A 26 -2.40 -10.02 -10.11
N LEU A 27 -2.40 -8.96 -9.30
CA LEU A 27 -3.56 -8.46 -8.57
C LEU A 27 -3.91 -7.07 -9.12
N THR A 28 -5.08 -6.92 -9.71
CA THR A 28 -5.67 -5.60 -9.97
C THR A 28 -6.62 -5.27 -8.83
N ALA A 29 -6.30 -4.22 -8.07
CA ALA A 29 -7.05 -3.81 -6.89
C ALA A 29 -7.64 -2.41 -7.05
N ALA A 30 -8.81 -2.16 -6.46
CA ALA A 30 -9.35 -0.81 -6.34
C ALA A 30 -9.10 -0.25 -4.94
N TYR A 31 -9.00 1.07 -4.87
CA TYR A 31 -8.64 1.82 -3.69
C TYR A 31 -9.60 2.98 -3.48
N ARG A 32 -9.73 3.37 -2.21
CA ARG A 32 -10.43 4.59 -1.80
C ARG A 32 -9.59 5.34 -0.79
N CYS A 33 -9.31 6.61 -1.08
CA CYS A 33 -8.53 7.44 -0.17
C CYS A 33 -9.33 7.71 1.11
N GLY A 34 -8.73 7.43 2.27
CA GLY A 34 -9.32 7.77 3.56
C GLY A 34 -9.52 9.28 3.75
N ALA A 35 -8.59 10.09 3.22
CA ALA A 35 -8.57 11.55 3.39
C ALA A 35 -9.44 12.29 2.36
N CYS A 36 -9.22 12.09 1.06
CA CYS A 36 -9.91 12.87 0.01
C CYS A 36 -11.00 12.09 -0.74
N ARG A 37 -11.25 10.84 -0.39
CA ARG A 37 -12.25 9.94 -0.99
C ARG A 37 -12.08 9.66 -2.49
N HIS A 38 -10.97 10.07 -3.09
CA HIS A 38 -10.61 9.71 -4.46
C HIS A 38 -10.55 8.18 -4.63
N LEU A 39 -10.97 7.69 -5.79
CA LEU A 39 -11.00 6.29 -6.16
C LEU A 39 -10.02 6.05 -7.30
N TRP A 40 -9.25 4.97 -7.22
CA TRP A 40 -8.31 4.56 -8.27
C TRP A 40 -8.10 3.06 -8.27
N THR A 41 -7.43 2.55 -9.30
CA THR A 41 -7.03 1.15 -9.42
C THR A 41 -5.54 1.05 -9.66
N CYS A 42 -4.91 0.02 -9.10
CA CYS A 42 -3.51 -0.31 -9.32
C CYS A 42 -3.35 -1.80 -9.56
N THR A 43 -2.38 -2.16 -10.41
CA THR A 43 -2.05 -3.56 -10.70
C THR A 43 -0.68 -3.89 -10.15
N TRP A 44 -0.62 -4.95 -9.36
CA TRP A 44 0.59 -5.45 -8.71
C TRP A 44 0.97 -6.79 -9.32
N ALA A 45 2.26 -6.96 -9.61
CA ALA A 45 2.80 -8.29 -9.89
C ALA A 45 2.87 -9.08 -8.58
N ILE A 46 2.26 -10.27 -8.55
CA ILE A 46 2.39 -11.23 -7.46
C ILE A 46 3.61 -12.09 -7.77
N VAL A 47 4.71 -11.83 -7.06
CA VAL A 47 5.93 -12.64 -7.18
C VAL A 47 5.98 -13.62 -5.99
N PRO A 48 5.87 -14.94 -6.23
CA PRO A 48 5.98 -15.93 -5.16
C PRO A 48 7.30 -15.77 -4.38
N GLY A 49 7.23 -15.81 -3.06
CA GLY A 49 8.40 -15.72 -2.18
C GLY A 49 8.95 -14.31 -1.92
N ARG A 50 8.44 -13.25 -2.56
CA ARG A 50 8.73 -11.87 -2.11
C ARG A 50 7.90 -11.53 -0.88
N VAL A 51 8.55 -11.49 0.27
CA VAL A 51 8.02 -10.82 1.47
C VAL A 51 8.35 -9.34 1.35
N LEU A 52 7.39 -8.44 1.62
CA LEU A 52 7.69 -7.02 1.76
C LEU A 52 8.77 -6.87 2.84
N PRO A 53 9.87 -6.13 2.60
CA PRO A 53 10.84 -5.90 3.64
C PRO A 53 10.13 -5.27 4.86
N PRO A 54 10.54 -5.62 6.09
CA PRO A 54 9.98 -4.96 7.27
C PRO A 54 10.13 -3.44 7.11
N PRO A 55 9.18 -2.64 7.63
CA PRO A 55 9.36 -1.20 7.68
C PRO A 55 10.73 -0.89 8.26
N PRO A 56 11.46 0.12 7.72
CA PRO A 56 12.72 0.53 8.32
C PRO A 56 12.48 0.81 9.79
N ALA A 57 13.29 0.22 10.66
CA ALA A 57 13.25 0.53 12.08
C ALA A 57 13.61 2.01 12.23
N ILE A 58 12.59 2.85 12.36
CA ILE A 58 12.77 4.24 12.75
C ILE A 58 13.32 4.15 14.18
N ARG A 59 14.63 4.30 14.36
CA ARG A 59 15.16 4.62 15.68
C ARG A 59 14.57 5.98 16.02
N LEU A 60 13.64 6.01 16.98
CA LEU A 60 13.31 7.23 17.68
C LEU A 60 14.56 7.61 18.46
N GLU A 61 15.49 8.33 17.83
CA GLU A 61 16.56 8.99 18.56
C GLU A 61 15.93 10.15 19.32
N GLY A 62 15.64 9.91 20.60
CA GLY A 62 15.01 10.90 21.46
C GLY A 62 14.41 10.33 22.73
N GLU A 63 15.18 9.56 23.51
CA GLU A 63 14.90 9.45 24.95
C GLU A 63 16.13 9.94 25.69
N ALA A 64 16.13 11.25 25.94
CA ALA A 64 17.04 11.88 26.88
C ALA A 64 16.48 11.69 28.29
N ALA A 65 17.25 11.04 29.16
CA ALA A 65 17.32 11.28 30.60
C ALA A 65 18.59 10.63 31.16
#